data_AF-A0AAI9PES8-F1
#
_entry.id   AF-A0AAI9PES8-F1
#
_cell.length_a   1.000
_cell.length_b   1.000
_cell.length_c   1.000
_cell.angle_alpha   90.00
_cell.angle_beta   90.00
_cell.angle_gamma   90.00
#
_symmetry.space_group_name_H-M   'P 1'
#
loop_
_entity.id
_entity.type
_entity.pdbx_description
1 polymer ?
#
loop_
_entity_poly.entity_id
_entity_poly.type
_entity_poly.pdbx_seq_one_letter_code
_entity_poly.pdbx_strand_id
1 'polypeptide(L)'
;MNQLNESDFNEIVQLLKKISKANTKLSAKNDISNFNYLRNKINASLDEYAQDKLSAAFICANEASGQVSDKESKIEIFENELYKFQRIINKPF
;
A
#
# COMPACT_ATOMS: atom_id res chain seq x y z
N MET A 1 9.91 13.29 -9.97
CA MET A 1 11.01 12.77 -9.11
C MET A 1 10.33 12.05 -7.97
N ASN A 2 10.49 10.73 -7.84
CA ASN A 2 9.91 9.94 -6.73
C ASN A 2 10.76 10.14 -5.47
N GLN A 3 10.73 11.34 -4.91
CA GLN A 3 11.50 11.69 -3.72
C GLN A 3 10.61 11.51 -2.48
N LEU A 4 10.36 10.26 -2.14
CA LEU A 4 9.72 9.90 -0.90
C LEU A 4 10.80 9.70 0.18
N ASN A 5 10.66 10.35 1.33
CA ASN A 5 11.58 10.07 2.44
C ASN A 5 11.35 8.66 2.98
N GLU A 6 12.40 8.08 3.58
CA GLU A 6 12.39 6.70 4.06
C GLU A 6 11.32 6.44 5.13
N SER A 7 11.05 7.42 6.00
CA SER A 7 10.04 7.29 7.05
C SER A 7 8.63 7.15 6.45
N ASP A 8 8.26 8.06 5.55
CA ASP A 8 6.95 8.05 4.89
C ASP A 8 6.78 6.80 4.01
N PHE A 9 7.85 6.36 3.34
CA PHE A 9 7.86 5.11 2.58
C PHE A 9 7.60 3.89 3.48
N ASN A 10 8.37 3.75 4.55
CA ASN A 10 8.24 2.64 5.48
C ASN A 10 6.87 2.62 6.14
N GLU A 11 6.33 3.78 6.51
CA GLU A 11 5.00 3.90 7.10
C GLU A 11 3.89 3.49 6.13
N ILE A 12 3.95 3.92 4.86
CA ILE A 12 2.97 3.48 3.85
C ILE A 12 3.01 1.97 3.62
N VAL A 13 4.21 1.39 3.56
CA VAL A 13 4.40 -0.06 3.37
C VAL A 13 3.82 -0.83 4.56
N GLN A 14 4.07 -0.34 5.79
CA GLN A 14 3.52 -0.96 7.00
C GLN A 14 2.00 -0.86 7.06
N LEU A 15 1.42 0.29 6.72
CA LEU A 15 -0.04 0.46 6.69
C LEU A 15 -0.69 -0.50 5.68
N LEU A 16 -0.15 -0.61 4.46
CA LEU A 16 -0.65 -1.55 3.46
C LEU A 16 -0.58 -3.02 3.92
N LYS A 17 0.51 -3.41 4.62
CA LYS A 17 0.65 -4.75 5.20
C LYS A 17 -0.35 -5.01 6.34
N LYS A 18 -0.62 -4.01 7.18
CA LYS A 18 -1.64 -4.12 8.23
C LYS A 18 -3.04 -4.25 7.63
N ILE A 19 -3.36 -3.45 6.62
CA ILE A 19 -4.64 -3.50 5.91
C ILE A 19 -4.86 -4.90 5.31
N SER A 20 -3.91 -5.42 4.53
CA SER A 20 -4.03 -6.75 3.89
C SER A 20 -4.19 -7.90 4.88
N LYS A 21 -3.55 -7.81 6.03
CA LYS A 21 -3.60 -8.85 7.08
C LYS A 21 -4.73 -8.68 8.08
N ALA A 22 -5.50 -7.59 8.01
CA ALA A 22 -6.58 -7.31 8.94
C ALA A 22 -7.62 -8.46 8.95
N ASN A 23 -8.04 -8.87 10.15
CA ASN A 23 -8.99 -9.97 10.34
C ASN A 23 -10.43 -9.55 9.99
N THR A 24 -10.76 -8.27 10.13
CA THR A 24 -12.05 -7.70 9.74
C THR A 24 -11.86 -6.39 8.99
N LYS A 25 -12.80 -6.04 8.10
CA LYS A 25 -12.86 -4.73 7.44
C LYS A 25 -12.91 -3.58 8.47
N LEU A 26 -13.60 -3.80 9.58
CA LEU A 26 -13.69 -2.82 10.67
C LEU A 26 -12.32 -2.58 11.31
N SER A 27 -11.54 -3.64 11.57
CA SER A 27 -10.19 -3.50 12.14
C SER A 27 -9.21 -2.77 11.22
N ALA A 28 -9.39 -2.87 9.90
CA ALA A 28 -8.57 -2.15 8.92
C ALA A 28 -8.90 -0.65 8.84
N LYS A 29 -10.04 -0.19 9.36
CA LYS A 29 -10.56 1.17 9.13
C LYS A 29 -9.58 2.26 9.54
N ASN A 30 -8.94 2.11 10.71
CA ASN A 30 -7.98 3.10 11.19
C ASN A 30 -6.71 3.13 10.32
N ASP A 31 -6.20 1.96 9.93
CA ASP A 31 -5.04 1.87 9.04
C ASP A 31 -5.34 2.43 7.64
N ILE A 32 -6.57 2.23 7.12
CA ILE A 32 -7.02 2.84 5.86
C ILE A 32 -7.08 4.37 5.96
N SER A 33 -7.60 4.92 7.07
CA SER A 33 -7.63 6.36 7.29
C SER A 33 -6.22 6.94 7.35
N ASN A 34 -5.32 6.30 8.09
CA ASN A 34 -3.92 6.70 8.19
C ASN A 34 -3.20 6.60 6.83
N PHE A 35 -3.49 5.54 6.07
CA PHE A 35 -2.97 5.36 4.71
C PHE A 35 -3.43 6.50 3.80
N ASN A 36 -4.72 6.86 3.80
CA ASN A 36 -5.23 7.94 2.97
C ASN A 36 -4.63 9.29 3.35
N TYR A 37 -4.46 9.57 4.65
CA TYR A 37 -3.78 10.76 5.11
C TYR A 37 -2.33 10.82 4.59
N LEU A 38 -1.57 9.74 4.78
CA LEU A 38 -0.17 9.68 4.36
C LEU A 38 -0.03 9.72 2.84
N ARG A 39 -0.89 9.01 2.11
CA ARG A 39 -0.98 9.04 0.64
C ARG A 39 -1.17 10.47 0.14
N ASN A 40 -2.10 11.23 0.72
CA ASN A 40 -2.34 12.62 0.33
C ASN A 40 -1.12 13.52 0.61
N LYS A 41 -0.47 13.32 1.76
CA LYS A 41 0.77 14.04 2.12
C LYS A 41 1.87 13.80 1.08
N ILE A 42 2.02 12.56 0.60
CA ILE A 42 3.13 12.18 -0.26
C ILE A 42 2.83 12.27 -1.76
N ASN A 43 1.57 12.55 -2.14
CA ASN A 43 1.12 12.46 -3.54
C ASN A 43 1.91 13.41 -4.46
N ALA A 44 2.23 14.60 -3.99
CA ALA A 44 3.03 15.58 -4.72
C ALA A 44 4.50 15.15 -4.93
N SER A 45 4.98 14.19 -4.13
CA SER A 45 6.34 13.64 -4.20
C SER A 45 6.44 12.40 -5.10
N LEU A 46 5.33 11.96 -5.68
CA LEU A 46 5.24 10.79 -6.55
C LEU A 46 4.89 11.21 -7.98
N ASP A 47 5.54 10.60 -8.97
CA ASP A 47 5.05 10.65 -10.35
C ASP A 47 3.78 9.81 -10.53
N GLU A 48 3.09 10.02 -11.65
CA GLU A 48 1.83 9.36 -11.96
C GLU A 48 1.94 7.83 -11.91
N TYR A 49 3.05 7.27 -12.42
CA TYR A 49 3.27 5.83 -12.43
C TYR A 49 3.44 5.26 -11.01
N ALA A 50 4.15 5.96 -10.12
CA ALA A 50 4.27 5.60 -8.72
C ALA A 50 2.93 5.71 -7.99
N GLN A 51 2.14 6.75 -8.27
CA GLN A 51 0.79 6.92 -7.71
C GLN A 51 -0.15 5.78 -8.13
N ASP A 52 -0.05 5.32 -9.38
CA ASP A 52 -0.82 4.20 -9.90
C ASP A 52 -0.46 2.90 -9.19
N LYS A 53 0.83 2.60 -9.01
CA LYS A 53 1.26 1.38 -8.29
C LYS A 53 0.92 1.42 -6.81
N LEU A 54 1.01 2.58 -6.17
CA LEU A 54 0.54 2.75 -4.80
C LEU A 54 -0.97 2.48 -4.68
N SER A 55 -1.75 2.97 -5.65
CA SER A 55 -3.20 2.76 -5.70
C SER A 55 -3.56 1.30 -5.94
N ALA A 56 -2.87 0.62 -6.85
CA ALA A 56 -3.05 -0.81 -7.12
C ALA A 56 -2.75 -1.65 -5.86
N ALA A 57 -1.62 -1.39 -5.20
CA ALA A 57 -1.26 -2.07 -3.95
C ALA A 57 -2.32 -1.86 -2.86
N PHE A 58 -2.88 -0.66 -2.74
CA PHE A 58 -3.98 -0.38 -1.81
C PHE A 58 -5.26 -1.14 -2.14
N ILE A 59 -5.65 -1.20 -3.41
CA ILE A 59 -6.85 -1.94 -3.85
C ILE A 59 -6.69 -3.42 -3.45
N CYS A 60 -5.56 -4.04 -3.79
CA CYS A 60 -5.29 -5.44 -3.45
C CYS A 60 -5.22 -5.66 -1.93
N ALA A 61 -4.59 -4.77 -1.18
CA ALA A 61 -4.54 -4.84 0.29
C ALA A 61 -5.96 -4.76 0.89
N ASN A 62 -6.77 -3.82 0.41
CA ASN A 62 -8.14 -3.68 0.85
C ASN A 62 -8.95 -4.93 0.48
N GLU A 63 -8.82 -5.47 -0.72
CA GLU A 63 -9.50 -6.72 -1.09
C GLU A 63 -9.12 -7.92 -0.22
N ALA A 64 -7.84 -8.04 0.16
CA ALA A 64 -7.34 -9.09 1.05
C ALA A 64 -7.80 -8.94 2.51
N SER A 65 -8.17 -7.73 2.91
CA SER A 65 -8.61 -7.45 4.28
C SER A 65 -9.94 -8.14 4.63
N GLY A 66 -10.07 -8.56 5.88
CA GLY A 66 -11.27 -9.25 6.39
C GLY A 66 -11.22 -10.77 6.29
N GLN A 67 -12.40 -11.39 6.42
CA GLN A 67 -12.61 -12.81 6.17
C GLN A 67 -13.03 -12.97 4.71
N VAL A 68 -12.10 -13.44 3.87
CA VAL A 68 -12.31 -13.67 2.44
C VAL A 68 -11.87 -15.10 2.10
N SER A 69 -12.58 -15.76 1.18
CA SER A 69 -12.37 -17.18 0.83
C SER A 69 -10.98 -17.48 0.26
N ASP A 70 -10.33 -16.49 -0.36
CA ASP A 70 -9.07 -16.64 -1.09
C ASP A 70 -8.00 -15.68 -0.56
N LYS A 71 -7.88 -15.61 0.77
CA LYS A 71 -7.05 -14.60 1.44
C LYS A 71 -5.57 -14.70 1.06
N GLU A 72 -5.03 -15.90 0.97
CA GLU A 72 -3.63 -16.13 0.61
C GLU A 72 -3.35 -15.63 -0.82
N SER A 73 -4.17 -16.02 -1.80
CA SER A 73 -4.04 -15.56 -3.18
C SER A 73 -4.16 -14.04 -3.31
N LYS A 74 -5.09 -13.42 -2.55
CA LYS A 74 -5.23 -11.96 -2.52
C LYS A 74 -4.02 -11.26 -1.88
N ILE A 75 -3.42 -11.86 -0.85
CA ILE A 75 -2.18 -11.37 -0.24
C ILE A 75 -1.03 -11.48 -1.24
N GLU A 76 -0.91 -12.57 -1.99
CA GLU A 76 0.13 -12.73 -3.02
C GLU A 76 0.02 -11.66 -4.12
N ILE A 77 -1.19 -11.40 -4.61
CA ILE A 77 -1.44 -10.32 -5.58
C ILE A 77 -1.06 -8.96 -4.99
N PHE A 78 -1.45 -8.70 -3.73
CA PHE A 78 -1.04 -7.50 -3.00
C PHE A 78 0.49 -7.37 -2.90
N GLU A 79 1.20 -8.42 -2.52
CA GLU A 79 2.65 -8.40 -2.38
C GLU A 79 3.34 -8.13 -3.73
N ASN A 80 2.79 -8.66 -4.82
CA ASN A 80 3.26 -8.37 -6.18
C ASN A 80 3.08 -6.89 -6.57
N GLU A 81 1.93 -6.28 -6.28
CA GLU A 81 1.72 -4.85 -6.55
C GLU A 81 2.55 -3.96 -5.61
N LEU A 82 2.67 -4.34 -4.34
CA LEU A 82 3.54 -3.65 -3.40
C LEU A 82 5.00 -3.69 -3.86
N TYR A 83 5.49 -4.84 -4.33
CA TYR A 83 6.85 -4.95 -4.87
C TYR A 83 7.08 -4.02 -6.06
N LYS A 84 6.10 -3.90 -6.97
CA LYS A 84 6.18 -2.95 -8.10
C LYS A 84 6.29 -1.50 -7.61
N PHE A 85 5.46 -1.10 -6.64
CA PHE A 85 5.55 0.22 -6.03
C PHE A 85 6.92 0.44 -5.35
N GLN A 86 7.36 -0.51 -4.54
CA GLN A 86 8.65 -0.45 -3.86
C GLN A 86 9.82 -0.31 -4.84
N ARG A 87 9.77 -0.99 -5.99
CA ARG A 87 10.80 -0.88 -7.05
C ARG A 87 10.80 0.48 -7.76
N ILE A 88 9.67 1.18 -7.78
CA ILE A 88 9.58 2.52 -8.39
C ILE A 88 10.11 3.58 -7.42
N ILE A 89 9.84 3.41 -6.12
CA ILE A 89 10.31 4.33 -5.07
C ILE A 89 11.78 4.08 -4.73
N ASN A 90 12.18 2.81 -4.57
CA ASN A 90 13.58 2.42 -4.50
C ASN A 90 14.17 2.52 -5.90
N LYS A 91 14.66 3.70 -6.21
CA LYS A 91 15.47 3.99 -7.39
C LYS A 91 16.45 2.83 -7.69
N PRO A 92 16.57 2.38 -8.95
CA PRO A 92 17.76 1.69 -9.40
C PRO A 92 18.97 2.64 -9.40
N PHE A 93 20.13 2.07 -9.10
CA PHE A 93 21.52 2.57 -9.10
C PHE A 93 21.81 3.85 -9.89
#